data_AF-A0A2X1C407-F1
#
_entry.id   AF-A0A2X1C407-F1
#
_cell.length_a   1.000
_cell.length_b   1.000
_cell.length_c   1.000
_cell.angle_alpha   90.00
_cell.angle_beta   90.00
_cell.angle_gamma   90.00
#
_symmetry.space_group_name_H-M   'P 1'
#
loop_
_entity.id
_entity.type
_entity.pdbx_description
1 polymer ?
#
loop_
_entity_poly.entity_id
_entity_poly.type
_entity_poly.pdbx_seq_one_letter_code
_entity_poly.pdbx_strand_id
1 'polypeptide(L)' 'MTCLTKDSVALLAFYDFPADHWDHLRTGNPIESVFATVRHRTVRTKGALSQKTAKLMVFKLVQAAAKTWRR' A
#
# COMPACT_ATOMS: atom_id res chain seq x y z
N MET A 1 -13.35 18.74 -6.17
CA MET A 1 -14.54 17.86 -6.30
C MET A 1 -14.58 17.06 -7.60
N THR A 2 -13.92 17.51 -8.68
CA THR A 2 -13.94 16.83 -9.99
C THR A 2 -13.38 15.41 -9.99
N CYS A 3 -12.37 15.10 -9.16
CA CYS A 3 -11.77 13.76 -9.08
C CYS A 3 -12.77 12.69 -8.58
N LEU A 4 -13.55 12.99 -7.53
CA LEU A 4 -14.52 12.04 -6.97
C LEU A 4 -15.64 11.70 -7.95
N THR A 5 -16.17 12.71 -8.65
CA THR A 5 -17.24 12.50 -9.62
C THR A 5 -16.74 11.74 -10.85
N LYS A 6 -15.52 12.02 -11.30
CA LYS A 6 -14.89 11.36 -12.45
C LYS A 6 -14.65 9.88 -12.21
N ASP A 7 -14.16 9.51 -11.03
CA ASP A 7 -13.76 8.14 -10.71
C ASP A 7 -14.84 7.35 -9.97
N SER A 8 -16.09 7.85 -9.96
CA SER A 8 -17.21 7.30 -9.19
C SER A 8 -17.47 5.81 -9.46
N VAL A 9 -17.40 5.40 -10.73
CA VAL A 9 -17.57 3.98 -11.13
C VAL A 9 -16.51 3.10 -10.49
N ALA A 10 -15.24 3.50 -10.53
CA ALA A 10 -14.15 2.72 -9.95
C ALA A 10 -14.21 2.68 -8.42
N LEU A 11 -14.58 3.79 -7.77
CA LEU A 11 -14.70 3.88 -6.32
C LEU A 11 -15.88 3.06 -5.76
N LEU A 12 -16.92 2.83 -6.56
CA LEU A 12 -18.13 2.12 -6.15
C LEU A 12 -18.18 0.65 -6.62
N ALA A 13 -17.21 0.19 -7.42
CA ALA A 13 -17.17 -1.18 -7.93
C ALA A 13 -17.17 -2.27 -6.84
N PHE A 14 -16.83 -1.94 -5.59
CA PHE A 14 -16.90 -2.90 -4.48
C PHE A 14 -18.35 -3.30 -4.12
N TYR A 15 -19.36 -2.52 -4.53
CA TYR A 15 -20.78 -2.86 -4.34
C TYR A 15 -21.23 -4.03 -5.23
N ASP A 16 -20.44 -4.41 -6.24
CA ASP A 16 -20.69 -5.60 -7.07
C ASP A 16 -20.42 -6.91 -6.30
N PHE A 17 -19.80 -6.83 -5.12
CA PHE A 17 -19.53 -7.97 -4.23
C PHE A 17 -20.55 -8.04 -3.09
N PRO A 18 -20.78 -9.25 -2.52
CA PRO A 18 -21.61 -9.42 -1.32
C PRO A 18 -21.18 -8.51 -0.15
N ALA A 19 -22.15 -8.09 0.66
CA ALA A 19 -21.92 -7.17 1.78
C ALA A 19 -20.88 -7.66 2.79
N ASP A 20 -20.76 -8.99 2.96
CA ASP A 20 -19.77 -9.64 3.83
C ASP A 20 -18.31 -9.28 3.45
N HIS A 21 -18.07 -8.89 2.20
CA HIS A 21 -16.74 -8.53 1.72
C HIS A 21 -16.44 -7.03 1.80
N TRP A 22 -17.43 -6.17 2.02
CA TRP A 22 -17.24 -4.72 1.93
C TRP A 22 -16.25 -4.17 2.95
N ASP A 23 -16.15 -4.76 4.14
CA ASP A 23 -15.18 -4.34 5.15
C ASP A 23 -13.73 -4.59 4.67
N HIS A 24 -13.49 -5.78 4.12
CA HIS A 24 -12.19 -6.19 3.58
C HIS A 24 -11.80 -5.43 2.30
N LEU A 25 -12.77 -5.06 1.46
CA LEU A 25 -12.52 -4.33 0.22
C LEU A 25 -12.30 -2.83 0.44
N ARG A 26 -12.90 -2.25 1.49
CA ARG A 26 -12.75 -0.82 1.81
C ARG A 26 -11.52 -0.50 2.65
N THR A 27 -10.88 -1.50 3.27
CA THR A 27 -9.67 -1.25 4.07
C THR A 27 -8.43 -1.03 3.21
N GLY A 28 -7.66 0.02 3.52
CA GLY A 28 -6.34 0.27 2.94
C GLY A 28 -5.20 -0.45 3.65
N ASN A 29 -5.47 -1.11 4.79
CA ASN A 29 -4.44 -1.72 5.64
C ASN A 29 -3.52 -2.72 4.91
N PRO A 30 -4.01 -3.59 3.99
CA PRO A 30 -3.14 -4.50 3.23
C PRO A 30 -2.10 -3.78 2.35
N ILE A 31 -2.34 -2.51 2.02
CA ILE A 31 -1.39 -1.67 1.27
C ILE A 31 -0.58 -0.82 2.26
N GLU A 32 -1.25 -0.06 3.12
CA GLU A 32 -0.61 0.91 4.02
C GLU A 32 0.37 0.26 5.00
N SER A 33 0.00 -0.87 5.62
CA SER A 33 0.87 -1.58 6.57
C SER A 33 2.15 -2.12 5.92
N VAL A 34 2.07 -2.58 4.67
CA VAL A 34 3.21 -3.08 3.90
C VAL A 34 4.21 -1.96 3.63
N PHE A 35 3.72 -0.76 3.30
CA PHE A 35 4.56 0.39 2.97
C PHE A 35 4.98 1.23 4.19
N ALA A 36 4.41 1.00 5.37
CA ALA A 36 4.75 1.76 6.58
C ALA A 36 6.26 1.73 6.88
N THR A 37 6.88 0.55 6.86
CA THR A 37 8.32 0.38 7.09
C THR A 37 9.17 1.02 5.99
N VAL A 38 8.70 0.94 4.74
CA VAL A 38 9.36 1.58 3.59
C VAL A 38 9.37 3.09 3.77
N ARG A 39 8.22 3.70 4.08
CA ARG A 39 8.10 5.14 4.33
C ARG A 39 9.00 5.59 5.47
N HIS A 40 8.97 4.86 6.59
CA HIS A 40 9.80 5.16 7.76
C HIS A 40 11.30 5.17 7.39
N ARG A 41 11.75 4.17 6.62
CA ARG A 41 13.17 4.11 6.21
C ARG A 41 13.52 5.18 5.18
N THR A 42 12.66 5.45 4.21
CA THR A 42 12.87 6.48 3.17
C THR A 42 13.04 7.87 3.77
N VAL A 43 12.27 8.24 4.80
CA VAL A 43 12.44 9.52 5.50
C VAL A 43 13.83 9.62 6.13
N ARG A 44 14.33 8.52 6.73
CA ARG A 44 15.64 8.49 7.40
C ARG A 44 16.84 8.46 6.45
N THR A 45 16.68 7.91 5.23
CA THR A 45 17.77 7.74 4.25
C THR A 45 17.70 8.73 3.08
N LYS A 46 16.85 9.76 3.17
CA LYS A 46 16.67 10.78 2.14
C LYS A 46 18.01 11.42 1.76
N GLY A 47 18.37 11.38 0.47
CA GLY A 47 19.61 11.94 -0.06
C GLY A 47 20.88 11.09 0.14
N ALA A 48 20.80 9.97 0.90
CA ALA A 48 21.96 9.14 1.21
C ALA A 48 22.14 7.92 0.28
N LEU A 49 21.15 7.64 -0.58
CA LEU A 49 21.12 6.44 -1.40
C LEU A 49 21.11 6.77 -2.89
N SER A 50 21.88 6.00 -3.67
CA SER A 50 21.68 5.94 -5.12
C SER A 50 20.33 5.32 -5.45
N GLN A 51 19.79 5.60 -6.65
CA GLN A 51 18.53 5.01 -7.11
C GLN A 51 18.53 3.47 -7.07
N LYS A 52 19.67 2.85 -7.42
CA LYS A 52 19.82 1.39 -7.38
C LYS A 52 19.72 0.87 -5.94
N THR A 53 20.39 1.52 -5.01
CA THR A 53 20.37 1.14 -3.59
C THR A 53 19.02 1.37 -2.94
N ALA A 54 18.33 2.46 -3.30
CA ALA A 54 16.98 2.76 -2.83
C ALA A 54 15.96 1.68 -3.26
N LYS A 55 15.98 1.26 -4.54
CA LYS A 55 15.12 0.17 -5.02
C LYS A 55 15.39 -1.15 -4.29
N LEU A 56 16.67 -1.49 -4.08
CA LEU A 56 17.05 -2.69 -3.33
C LEU A 56 16.57 -2.64 -1.87
N MET A 57 16.68 -1.48 -1.22
CA MET A 57 16.18 -1.26 0.14
C MET A 57 14.67 -1.51 0.21
N VAL A 58 13.88 -0.90 -0.68
CA VAL A 58 12.42 -1.11 -0.73
C VAL A 58 12.10 -2.59 -0.90
N PHE A 59 12.75 -3.26 -1.86
CA PHE A 59 12.55 -4.68 -2.12
C PHE A 59 12.82 -5.54 -0.86
N LYS A 60 13.94 -5.32 -0.17
CA LYS A 60 14.29 -6.08 1.04
C LYS A 60 13.34 -5.82 2.21
N LEU A 61 12.86 -4.58 2.38
CA LEU A 61 11.88 -4.26 3.42
C LEU A 61 10.53 -4.92 3.17
N VAL A 62 10.04 -4.91 1.92
CA VAL A 62 8.80 -5.60 1.56
C VAL A 62 8.94 -7.12 1.74
N GLN A 63 10.07 -7.71 1.32
CA GLN A 63 10.35 -9.14 1.56
C GLN A 63 10.36 -9.50 3.06
N ALA A 64 10.87 -8.61 3.92
CA ALA A 64 10.87 -8.83 5.36
C ALA A 64 9.45 -8.78 5.94
N ALA A 65 8.64 -7.79 5.54
CA ALA A 65 7.24 -7.67 5.94
C ALA A 65 6.39 -8.86 5.47
N ALA A 66 6.66 -9.39 4.28
CA ALA A 66 5.93 -10.53 3.70
C ALA A 66 5.93 -11.78 4.58
N LYS A 67 6.95 -11.96 5.42
CA LYS A 67 7.08 -13.12 6.32
C LYS A 67 6.00 -13.16 7.41
N THR A 68 5.31 -12.05 7.69
CA THR A 68 4.32 -11.97 8.77
C THR A 68 2.86 -11.91 8.29
N TRP A 69 2.60 -11.98 6.98
CA TRP A 69 1.24 -11.76 6.43
C TRP A 69 0.25 -12.91 6.62
N ARG A 70 0.72 -14.14 6.85
CA ARG A 70 -0.14 -15.34 7.03
C ARG A 70 0.09 -15.98 8.40
N ARG A 71 0.25 -15.15 9.43
CA ARG A 71 0.22 -15.64 10.81
C ARG A 71 -1.20 -15.99 11.23
#